data_AF-A0AA88YMH3-F1
#
_entry.id   AF-A0AA88YMH3-F1
#
_cell.length_a   1.000
_cell.length_b   1.000
_cell.length_c   1.000
_cell.angle_alpha   90.00
_cell.angle_beta   90.00
_cell.angle_gamma   90.00
#
_symmetry.space_group_name_H-M   'P 1'
#
loop_
_entity.id
_entity.type
_entity.pdbx_description
1 polymer ?
#
loop_
_entity_poly.entity_id
_entity_poly.type
_entity_poly.pdbx_seq_one_letter_code
_entity_poly.pdbx_strand_id
1 'polypeptide(L)'
;MRRAHERDDHSFKKHRRHVQVTKKLNCPVQIKVRHIIRFPEYGAASMTQPPDERVKAFIRQMVFENDVRSTTHMKLLLENNNRNNIFKGRALPPKTNSRFWPSKKTIRNHIALAIVRQRHSNNDQVALEELVTRWKDEYPQDNFFLRLKGDEREQG
;
A
#
# COMPACT_ATOMS: atom_id res chain seq x y z
N MET A 1 -16.01 5.21 57.06
CA MET A 1 -15.09 4.19 56.51
C MET A 1 -15.02 4.35 54.99
N ARG A 2 -13.89 4.83 54.45
CA ARG A 2 -13.66 4.92 52.99
C ARG A 2 -12.61 3.87 52.63
N ARG A 3 -13.00 2.85 51.86
CA ARG A 3 -12.08 1.85 51.32
C ARG A 3 -11.24 2.52 50.22
N ALA A 4 -9.92 2.56 50.42
CA ALA A 4 -8.98 2.93 49.38
C ALA A 4 -8.95 1.81 48.34
N HIS A 5 -9.14 2.16 47.07
CA HIS A 5 -8.98 1.26 45.94
C HIS A 5 -7.49 0.98 45.77
N GLU A 6 -7.11 -0.27 46.02
CA GLU A 6 -5.77 -0.80 45.85
C GLU A 6 -5.35 -0.58 44.38
N ARG A 7 -4.30 0.22 44.16
CA ARG A 7 -3.76 0.42 42.83
C ARG A 7 -2.98 -0.83 42.47
N ASP A 8 -3.51 -1.57 41.50
CA ASP A 8 -2.88 -2.74 40.93
C ASP A 8 -1.53 -2.34 40.31
N ASP A 9 -0.43 -2.60 41.03
CA ASP A 9 0.94 -2.13 40.75
C ASP A 9 1.65 -2.99 39.68
N HIS A 10 0.88 -3.80 38.94
CA HIS A 10 1.38 -4.79 38.01
C HIS A 10 1.00 -4.47 36.55
N SER A 11 1.12 -3.21 36.14
CA SER A 11 1.16 -2.89 34.71
C SER A 11 2.56 -3.21 34.16
N PHE A 12 2.76 -4.40 33.62
CA PHE A 12 3.99 -4.74 32.89
C PHE A 12 4.03 -3.96 31.56
N LYS A 13 4.53 -2.71 31.61
CA LYS A 13 4.77 -1.91 30.41
C LYS A 13 5.98 -2.47 29.69
N LYS A 14 5.76 -3.18 28.57
CA LYS A 14 6.85 -3.61 27.68
C LYS A 14 7.52 -2.37 27.08
N HIS A 15 8.64 -1.94 27.66
CA HIS A 15 9.53 -1.02 26.99
C HIS A 15 10.04 -1.68 25.71
N ARG A 16 9.83 -1.03 24.56
CA ARG A 16 10.46 -1.48 23.30
C ARG A 16 11.96 -1.46 23.51
N ARG A 17 12.56 -2.63 23.69
CA ARG A 17 14.01 -2.79 23.65
C ARG A 17 14.43 -2.53 22.20
N HIS A 18 14.99 -1.35 21.93
CA HIS A 18 15.65 -1.06 20.66
C HIS A 18 16.92 -1.92 20.61
N VAL A 19 16.78 -3.15 20.12
CA VAL A 19 17.91 -4.02 19.81
C VAL A 19 18.58 -3.39 18.60
N GLN A 20 19.67 -2.67 18.82
CA GLN A 20 20.57 -2.27 17.76
C GLN A 20 21.03 -3.54 17.03
N VAL A 21 20.97 -3.54 15.70
CA VAL A 21 21.48 -4.66 14.89
C VAL A 21 23.01 -4.62 14.97
N THR A 22 23.57 -5.12 16.06
CA THR A 22 24.99 -5.44 16.13
C THR A 22 25.17 -6.67 15.24
N LYS A 23 25.41 -6.44 13.94
CA LYS A 23 25.83 -7.52 13.06
C LYS A 23 27.11 -8.06 13.69
N LYS A 24 27.07 -9.31 14.18
CA LYS A 24 28.23 -10.04 14.68
C LYS A 24 29.14 -10.40 13.49
N LEU A 25 29.73 -9.38 12.87
CA LEU A 25 30.77 -9.55 11.87
C LEU A 25 31.96 -10.18 12.62
N ASN A 26 32.50 -11.28 12.07
CA ASN A 26 33.63 -12.06 12.63
C ASN A 26 33.32 -12.98 13.83
N CYS A 27 32.07 -13.42 14.02
CA CYS A 27 31.79 -14.50 14.97
C CYS A 27 32.16 -15.87 14.34
N PRO A 28 33.05 -16.68 14.93
CA PRO A 28 33.43 -17.99 14.38
C PRO A 28 32.31 -19.04 14.49
N VAL A 29 31.20 -18.72 15.17
CA VAL A 29 30.05 -19.62 15.32
C VAL A 29 29.33 -19.78 13.99
N GLN A 30 29.36 -20.99 13.46
CA GLN A 30 28.65 -21.39 12.25
C GLN A 30 27.32 -22.08 12.64
N ILE A 31 26.22 -21.65 12.05
CA ILE A 31 24.92 -22.31 12.19
C ILE A 31 24.77 -23.29 11.03
N LYS A 32 24.67 -24.59 11.33
CA LYS A 32 24.37 -25.62 10.32
C LYS A 32 22.86 -25.91 10.33
N VAL A 33 22.15 -25.43 9.31
CA VAL A 33 20.73 -25.74 9.14
C VAL A 33 20.61 -27.18 8.63
N ARG A 34 20.03 -28.08 9.43
CA ARG A 34 19.83 -29.49 9.04
C ARG A 34 18.49 -29.71 8.32
N HIS A 35 17.42 -29.12 8.83
CA HIS A 35 16.08 -29.29 8.27
C HIS A 35 15.33 -27.97 8.38
N ILE A 36 14.62 -27.62 7.31
CA ILE A 36 13.67 -26.51 7.31
C ILE A 36 12.30 -27.12 7.51
N ILE A 37 11.81 -27.06 8.74
CA ILE A 37 10.44 -27.49 9.05
C ILE A 37 9.49 -26.39 8.57
N ARG A 38 8.70 -26.71 7.55
CA ARG A 38 7.58 -25.87 7.11
C ARG A 38 6.33 -26.37 7.82
N PHE A 39 5.67 -25.51 8.58
CA PHE A 39 4.42 -25.84 9.24
C PHE A 39 3.26 -25.40 8.32
N PRO A 40 2.51 -26.32 7.71
CA PRO A 40 1.41 -25.96 6.80
C PRO A 40 0.19 -25.38 7.54
N GLU A 41 0.09 -25.65 8.86
CA GLU A 41 -1.17 -25.54 9.61
C GLU A 41 -1.21 -24.40 10.62
N TYR A 42 -0.11 -23.67 10.84
CA TYR A 42 -0.23 -22.34 11.44
C TYR A 42 -0.89 -21.47 10.38
N GLY A 43 -2.22 -21.30 10.51
CA GLY A 43 -3.02 -20.46 9.66
C GLY A 43 -2.33 -19.11 9.51
N ALA A 44 -1.64 -18.93 8.39
CA ALA A 44 -1.37 -17.63 7.83
C ALA A 44 -2.69 -16.89 7.98
N ALA A 45 -2.68 -15.70 8.59
CA ALA A 45 -3.81 -14.80 8.47
C ALA A 45 -4.23 -14.84 6.99
N SER A 46 -5.38 -15.47 6.72
CA SER A 46 -5.81 -16.04 5.44
C SER A 46 -5.00 -15.52 4.26
N MET A 47 -4.22 -16.37 3.58
CA MET A 47 -3.55 -16.05 2.32
C MET A 47 -4.63 -15.72 1.27
N THR A 48 -5.24 -14.55 1.43
CA THR A 48 -6.28 -14.04 0.57
C THR A 48 -5.54 -13.67 -0.69
N GLN A 49 -5.87 -14.35 -1.78
CA GLN A 49 -5.23 -14.07 -3.06
C GLN A 49 -5.31 -12.56 -3.33
N PRO A 50 -4.19 -11.90 -3.65
CA PRO A 50 -4.23 -10.49 -3.95
C PRO A 50 -5.14 -10.28 -5.17
N PRO A 51 -5.91 -9.18 -5.21
CA PRO A 51 -6.70 -8.86 -6.39
C PRO A 51 -5.84 -8.77 -7.63
N ASP A 52 -6.40 -9.19 -8.76
CA ASP A 52 -5.75 -9.11 -10.06
C ASP A 52 -5.28 -7.67 -10.35
N GLU A 53 -4.16 -7.50 -11.03
CA GLU A 53 -3.65 -6.15 -11.33
C GLU A 53 -4.65 -5.31 -12.11
N ARG A 54 -5.43 -5.92 -13.01
CA ARG A 54 -6.47 -5.22 -13.78
C ARG A 54 -7.58 -4.69 -12.89
N VAL A 55 -7.96 -5.46 -11.86
CA VAL A 55 -8.93 -5.04 -10.84
C VAL A 55 -8.37 -3.87 -10.01
N LYS A 56 -7.09 -3.96 -9.60
CA LYS A 56 -6.42 -2.88 -8.85
C LYS A 56 -6.23 -1.61 -9.69
N ALA A 57 -5.95 -1.74 -10.97
CA ALA A 57 -5.86 -0.64 -11.91
C ALA A 57 -7.22 0.04 -12.08
N PHE A 58 -8.29 -0.73 -12.27
CA PHE A 58 -9.64 -0.20 -12.39
C PHE A 58 -10.10 0.55 -11.12
N ILE A 59 -9.83 0.01 -9.92
CA ILE A 59 -10.14 0.72 -8.66
C ILE A 59 -9.41 2.07 -8.61
N ARG A 60 -8.12 2.10 -8.95
CA ARG A 60 -7.34 3.34 -8.99
C ARG A 60 -7.95 4.34 -9.97
N GLN A 61 -8.28 3.90 -11.18
CA GLN A 61 -8.89 4.73 -12.21
C GLN A 61 -10.22 5.33 -11.73
N MET A 62 -11.10 4.53 -11.15
CA MET A 62 -12.39 4.99 -10.65
C MET A 62 -12.28 5.97 -9.47
N VAL A 63 -11.24 5.83 -8.64
CA VAL A 63 -10.95 6.81 -7.58
C VAL A 63 -10.43 8.12 -8.18
N PHE A 64 -9.58 8.07 -9.21
CA PHE A 64 -8.96 9.27 -9.77
C PHE A 64 -9.87 10.04 -10.74
N GLU A 65 -10.51 9.36 -11.68
CA GLU A 65 -11.29 9.99 -12.74
C GLU A 65 -12.71 10.32 -12.30
N ASN A 66 -13.32 9.46 -11.47
CA ASN A 66 -14.75 9.52 -11.13
C ASN A 66 -15.02 9.77 -9.64
N ASP A 67 -13.96 10.00 -8.84
CA ASP A 67 -14.02 10.26 -7.40
C ASP A 67 -14.84 9.23 -6.58
N VAL A 68 -14.85 7.97 -7.01
CA VAL A 68 -15.67 6.93 -6.38
C VAL A 68 -15.04 6.48 -5.06
N ARG A 69 -15.60 6.95 -3.94
CA ARG A 69 -15.17 6.56 -2.57
C ARG A 69 -16.05 5.50 -1.91
N SER A 70 -17.27 5.29 -2.41
CA SER A 70 -18.21 4.31 -1.84
C SER A 70 -17.80 2.88 -2.19
N THR A 71 -17.63 2.04 -1.17
CA THR A 71 -17.27 0.62 -1.34
C THR A 71 -18.35 -0.18 -2.08
N THR A 72 -19.63 0.15 -1.85
CA THR A 72 -20.75 -0.53 -2.51
C THR A 72 -20.81 -0.17 -3.99
N HIS A 73 -20.65 1.12 -4.31
CA HIS A 73 -20.65 1.58 -5.70
C HIS A 73 -19.45 1.01 -6.47
N MET A 74 -18.24 1.08 -5.89
CA MET A 74 -17.03 0.49 -6.47
C MET A 74 -17.19 -1.01 -6.74
N LYS A 75 -17.89 -1.75 -5.84
CA LYS A 75 -18.16 -3.17 -6.05
C LYS A 75 -19.02 -3.39 -7.30
N LEU A 76 -20.12 -2.65 -7.46
CA LEU A 76 -21.00 -2.76 -8.63
C LEU A 76 -20.25 -2.44 -9.93
N LEU A 77 -19.45 -1.38 -9.93
CA LEU A 77 -18.62 -1.00 -11.09
C LEU A 77 -17.62 -2.09 -11.45
N LEU A 78 -16.97 -2.69 -10.44
CA LEU A 78 -16.09 -3.84 -10.65
C LEU A 78 -16.83 -5.04 -11.24
N GLU A 79 -18.08 -5.32 -10.81
CA GLU A 79 -18.84 -6.43 -11.39
C GLU A 79 -19.13 -6.22 -12.87
N ASN A 80 -19.53 -4.99 -13.25
CA ASN A 80 -19.76 -4.64 -14.63
C ASN A 80 -18.46 -4.68 -15.45
N ASN A 81 -17.37 -4.12 -14.93
CA ASN A 81 -16.07 -4.14 -15.59
C ASN A 81 -15.52 -5.56 -15.79
N ASN A 82 -15.68 -6.44 -14.80
CA ASN A 82 -15.26 -7.83 -14.91
C ASN A 82 -16.00 -8.54 -16.04
N ARG A 83 -17.31 -8.33 -16.16
CA ARG A 83 -18.14 -8.93 -17.22
C ARG A 83 -17.83 -8.38 -18.60
N ASN A 84 -17.73 -7.05 -18.71
CA ASN A 84 -17.70 -6.38 -20.01
C ASN A 84 -16.28 -6.24 -20.58
N ASN A 85 -15.27 -6.17 -19.72
CA ASN A 85 -13.88 -5.91 -20.13
C ASN A 85 -12.95 -7.09 -19.81
N ILE A 86 -12.91 -7.57 -18.56
CA ILE A 86 -11.92 -8.58 -18.16
C ILE A 86 -12.22 -9.97 -18.75
N PHE A 87 -13.50 -10.37 -18.75
CA PHE A 87 -13.98 -11.67 -19.21
C PHE A 87 -14.92 -11.58 -20.41
N LYS A 88 -14.77 -10.53 -21.24
CA LYS A 88 -15.59 -10.36 -22.45
C LYS A 88 -15.52 -11.61 -23.34
N GLY A 89 -16.66 -12.27 -23.56
CA GLY A 89 -16.74 -13.49 -24.37
C GLY A 89 -16.11 -14.74 -23.73
N ARG A 90 -15.77 -14.71 -22.43
CA ARG A 90 -15.25 -15.86 -21.68
C ARG A 90 -16.19 -16.23 -20.52
N ALA A 91 -16.08 -17.47 -20.05
CA ALA A 91 -16.78 -17.89 -18.84
C ALA A 91 -16.30 -17.09 -17.62
N LEU A 92 -17.24 -16.64 -16.80
CA LEU A 92 -16.95 -15.88 -15.58
C LEU A 92 -16.41 -16.82 -14.50
N PRO A 93 -15.34 -16.41 -13.78
CA PRO A 93 -14.88 -17.17 -12.63
C PRO A 93 -15.94 -17.14 -11.50
N PRO A 94 -15.98 -18.17 -10.64
CA PRO A 94 -16.87 -18.20 -9.49
C PRO A 94 -16.73 -16.96 -8.61
N LYS A 95 -17.84 -16.47 -8.04
CA LYS A 95 -17.85 -15.29 -7.14
C LYS A 95 -17.04 -15.47 -5.85
N THR A 96 -16.70 -16.72 -5.50
CA THR A 96 -15.79 -17.07 -4.40
C THR A 96 -14.34 -16.67 -4.69
N ASN A 97 -13.98 -16.46 -5.96
CA ASN A 97 -12.63 -16.08 -6.36
C ASN A 97 -12.34 -14.60 -6.04
N SER A 98 -11.77 -14.37 -4.86
CA SER A 98 -11.41 -13.03 -4.35
C SER A 98 -10.40 -12.25 -5.22
N ARG A 99 -9.67 -12.94 -6.13
CA ARG A 99 -8.77 -12.28 -7.08
C ARG A 99 -9.52 -11.38 -8.06
N PHE A 100 -10.69 -11.80 -8.51
CA PHE A 100 -11.54 -11.02 -9.43
C PHE A 100 -12.73 -10.38 -8.71
N TRP A 101 -13.19 -11.00 -7.62
CA TRP A 101 -14.33 -10.57 -6.82
C TRP A 101 -13.89 -10.16 -5.41
N PRO A 102 -13.11 -9.06 -5.26
CA PRO A 102 -12.57 -8.66 -3.97
C PRO A 102 -13.68 -8.36 -2.96
N SER A 103 -13.40 -8.65 -1.69
CA SER A 103 -14.31 -8.35 -0.59
C SER A 103 -14.49 -6.83 -0.41
N LYS A 104 -15.57 -6.41 0.26
CA LYS A 104 -15.77 -4.99 0.62
C LYS A 104 -14.59 -4.43 1.42
N LYS A 105 -13.99 -5.23 2.32
CA LYS A 105 -12.80 -4.84 3.10
C LYS A 105 -11.61 -4.57 2.17
N THR A 106 -11.36 -5.48 1.23
CA THR A 106 -10.28 -5.37 0.25
C THR A 106 -10.47 -4.13 -0.63
N ILE A 107 -11.68 -3.89 -1.12
CA ILE A 107 -12.02 -2.71 -1.92
C ILE A 107 -11.75 -1.42 -1.13
N ARG A 108 -12.23 -1.33 0.12
CA ARG A 108 -11.99 -0.16 0.98
C ARG A 108 -10.50 0.12 1.16
N ASN A 109 -9.70 -0.91 1.41
CA ASN A 109 -8.25 -0.75 1.55
C ASN A 109 -7.62 -0.21 0.25
N HIS A 110 -8.02 -0.72 -0.92
CA HIS A 110 -7.49 -0.24 -2.19
C HIS A 110 -7.96 1.18 -2.54
N ILE A 111 -9.18 1.57 -2.18
CA ILE A 111 -9.66 2.96 -2.29
C ILE A 111 -8.79 3.87 -1.42
N ALA A 112 -8.57 3.51 -0.16
CA ALA A 112 -7.73 4.30 0.75
C ALA A 112 -6.28 4.44 0.23
N LEU A 113 -5.68 3.34 -0.25
CA LEU A 113 -4.35 3.36 -0.86
C LEU A 113 -4.29 4.22 -2.14
N ALA A 114 -5.36 4.21 -2.96
CA ALA A 114 -5.43 5.07 -4.14
C ALA A 114 -5.48 6.55 -3.76
N ILE A 115 -6.30 6.92 -2.77
CA ILE A 115 -6.39 8.30 -2.25
C ILE A 115 -5.04 8.75 -1.69
N VAL A 116 -4.38 7.91 -0.88
CA VAL A 116 -3.05 8.23 -0.31
C VAL A 116 -2.03 8.45 -1.41
N ARG A 117 -1.99 7.59 -2.44
CA ARG A 117 -1.12 7.77 -3.61
C ARG A 117 -1.39 9.05 -4.37
N GLN A 118 -2.64 9.49 -4.47
CA GLN A 118 -2.99 10.78 -5.07
C GLN A 118 -2.36 11.94 -4.30
N ARG A 119 -2.52 11.94 -2.97
CA ARG A 119 -2.05 13.00 -2.09
C ARG A 119 -0.54 13.15 -2.12
N HIS A 120 0.19 12.04 -1.99
CA HIS A 120 1.65 12.07 -2.04
C HIS A 120 2.17 12.50 -3.42
N SER A 121 1.59 11.97 -4.51
CA SER A 121 2.03 12.38 -5.86
C SER A 121 1.88 13.88 -6.13
N ASN A 122 0.84 14.53 -5.59
CA ASN A 122 0.60 15.95 -5.82
C ASN A 122 1.44 16.81 -4.87
N ASN A 123 1.49 16.48 -3.57
CA ASN A 123 2.26 17.22 -2.59
C ASN A 123 3.76 17.17 -2.88
N ASP A 124 4.27 16.02 -3.31
CA ASP A 124 5.69 15.84 -3.59
C ASP A 124 6.11 16.67 -4.83
N GLN A 125 5.22 16.91 -5.79
CA GLN A 125 5.52 17.73 -6.97
C GLN A 125 5.54 19.22 -6.66
N VAL A 126 4.52 19.71 -5.96
CA VAL A 126 4.44 21.12 -5.55
C VAL A 126 5.65 21.49 -4.69
N ALA A 127 6.01 20.63 -3.73
CA ALA A 127 7.18 20.87 -2.89
C ALA A 127 8.50 20.90 -3.68
N LEU A 128 8.65 20.04 -4.71
CA LEU A 128 9.83 20.05 -5.58
C LEU A 128 9.87 21.29 -6.48
N GLU A 129 8.73 21.73 -7.01
CA GLU A 129 8.63 22.96 -7.81
C GLU A 129 9.03 24.19 -7.00
N GLU A 130 8.50 24.33 -5.78
CA GLU A 130 8.86 25.42 -4.86
C GLU A 130 10.35 25.41 -4.52
N LEU A 131 10.93 24.23 -4.37
CA LEU A 131 12.32 24.05 -3.98
C LEU A 131 13.27 24.35 -5.15
N VAL A 132 12.93 23.92 -6.36
CA VAL A 132 13.67 24.25 -7.58
C VAL A 132 13.55 25.74 -7.92
N THR A 133 12.39 26.36 -7.68
CA THR A 133 12.22 27.81 -7.86
C THR A 133 13.16 28.58 -6.94
N ARG A 134 13.19 28.25 -5.64
CA ARG A 134 14.14 28.86 -4.69
C ARG A 134 15.59 28.66 -5.10
N TRP A 135 15.96 27.47 -5.56
CA TRP A 135 17.32 27.20 -5.99
C TRP A 135 17.74 27.97 -7.24
N LYS A 136 16.82 28.20 -8.19
CA LYS A 136 17.08 29.07 -9.36
C LYS A 136 17.34 30.51 -8.93
N ASP A 137 16.64 30.99 -7.90
CA ASP A 137 16.84 32.35 -7.37
C ASP A 137 18.17 32.46 -6.60
N GLU A 138 18.53 31.45 -5.81
CA GLU A 138 19.78 31.42 -5.03
C GLU A 138 21.03 31.18 -5.88
N TYR A 139 20.93 30.37 -6.95
CA TYR A 139 22.05 29.96 -7.80
C TYR A 139 21.71 30.15 -9.29
N PRO A 140 21.62 31.40 -9.79
CA PRO A 140 21.20 31.69 -11.16
C PRO A 140 22.17 31.21 -12.24
N GLN A 141 23.39 30.81 -11.87
CA GLN A 141 24.40 30.24 -12.78
C GLN A 141 24.27 28.72 -12.93
N ASP A 142 23.48 28.07 -12.07
CA ASP A 142 23.30 26.62 -12.06
C ASP A 142 22.10 26.23 -12.94
N ASN A 143 22.30 25.20 -13.78
CA ASN A 143 21.25 24.71 -14.66
C ASN A 143 20.36 23.69 -13.93
N PHE A 144 19.22 24.14 -13.41
CA PHE A 144 18.23 23.26 -12.79
C PHE A 144 17.26 22.67 -13.83
N PHE A 145 17.35 21.36 -14.04
CA PHE A 145 16.40 20.59 -14.85
C PHE A 145 15.45 19.79 -13.94
N LEU A 146 14.17 20.17 -13.92
CA LEU A 146 13.11 19.46 -13.22
C LEU A 146 12.17 18.83 -14.25
N ARG A 147 11.91 17.52 -14.14
CA ARG A 147 10.91 16.83 -14.95
C ARG A 147 9.68 16.54 -14.08
N LEU A 148 8.57 17.17 -14.42
CA LEU A 148 7.30 16.95 -13.74
C LEU A 148 6.54 15.78 -14.36
N LYS A 149 5.63 15.19 -13.59
CA LYS A 149 4.81 14.07 -14.05
C LYS A 149 3.72 14.61 -14.97
N GLY A 150 3.89 14.44 -16.27
CA GLY A 150 3.00 15.00 -17.29
C GLY A 150 3.76 15.60 -18.46
N ASP A 151 5.05 15.91 -18.29
CA ASP A 151 5.96 16.41 -19.33
C ASP A 151 6.43 15.29 -20.30
N GLU A 152 5.51 14.41 -20.71
CA GLU A 152 5.73 13.51 -21.85
C GLU A 152 5.27 14.22 -23.13
N ARG A 153 6.07 15.19 -23.58
CA ARG A 153 6.05 15.86 -24.90
C ARG A 153 7.05 17.03 -24.83
N GLU A 154 8.06 17.24 -25.66
CA GLU A 154 8.45 16.73 -26.98
C GLU A 154 10.00 16.74 -27.01
N GLN A 155 10.64 15.64 -27.39
CA GLN A 155 11.97 15.69 -27.99
C GLN A 155 11.89 14.84 -29.26
N GLY A 156 11.67 15.54 -30.37
CA GLY A 156 12.14 15.10 -31.69
C GLY A 156 13.65 15.25 -31.77
#